data_AF-A0A8H6ABF3-F1
#
_entry.id   AF-A0A8H6ABF3-F1
#
_cell.length_a   1.000
_cell.length_b   1.000
_cell.length_c   1.000
_cell.angle_alpha   90.00
_cell.angle_beta   90.00
_cell.angle_gamma   90.00
#
_symmetry.space_group_name_H-M   'P 1'
#
loop_
_entity.id
_entity.type
_entity.pdbx_description
1 polymer ?
#
loop_
_entity_poly.entity_id
_entity_poly.type
_entity_poly.pdbx_seq_one_letter_code
_entity_poly.pdbx_strand_id
1 'polypeptide(L)'
;MNDTESLEWLTSVVERTPRYRISETADYVQWGGTDKNVMLIKIDGDIIFLEDHTIPTIVKTKLDHPGSLIVSANVINQAALQILHSHPGIALPYLPEVFPSSDQTQDWRVANLPPWEGPADFKIYKGYSPPSKSHRWLPLAEENGDRTPIATSMYDDNGPGLDDWTVHAQQHYSFLQHLESGDLYRYKFPMWVNPTESVGLNFLCLEAGDPRVIDSIIEQDVDQLAMKAAQEVQGSSRDVIIDGKGLAAHYSADASLDGLDSTDILCRYRAYAKET
;
A
#
# COMPACT_ATOMS: atom_id res chain seq x y z
N MET A 1 -15.98 1.89 -9.41
CA MET A 1 -16.67 2.93 -10.21
C MET A 1 -15.89 3.09 -11.51
N ASN A 2 -16.51 2.89 -12.67
CA ASN A 2 -15.84 3.03 -13.96
C ASN A 2 -15.86 4.52 -14.34
N ASP A 3 -14.78 5.24 -14.02
CA ASP A 3 -14.69 6.68 -14.28
C ASP A 3 -14.26 6.91 -15.74
N THR A 4 -15.26 7.04 -16.61
CA THR A 4 -15.07 7.24 -18.05
C THR A 4 -14.17 8.44 -18.34
N GLU A 5 -14.25 9.52 -17.55
CA GLU A 5 -13.42 10.72 -17.75
C GLU A 5 -11.94 10.41 -17.50
N SER A 6 -11.63 9.68 -16.43
CA SER A 6 -10.26 9.23 -16.14
C SER A 6 -9.70 8.31 -17.22
N LEU A 7 -10.52 7.41 -17.79
CA LEU A 7 -10.10 6.52 -18.87
C LEU A 7 -9.89 7.26 -20.20
N GLU A 8 -10.72 8.24 -20.52
CA GLU A 8 -10.55 9.12 -21.67
C GLU A 8 -9.28 9.96 -21.55
N TRP A 9 -9.03 10.52 -20.36
CA TRP A 9 -7.78 11.23 -20.06
C TRP A 9 -6.56 10.32 -20.21
N LEU A 10 -6.59 9.10 -19.67
CA LEU A 10 -5.51 8.13 -19.79
C LEU A 10 -5.23 7.78 -21.26
N THR A 11 -6.29 7.53 -22.03
CA THR A 11 -6.19 7.25 -23.47
C THR A 11 -5.54 8.41 -24.20
N SER A 12 -5.98 9.64 -23.93
CA SER A 12 -5.39 10.86 -24.49
C SER A 12 -3.89 11.02 -24.13
N VAL A 13 -3.49 10.67 -22.91
CA VAL A 13 -2.09 10.69 -22.47
C VAL A 13 -1.23 9.70 -23.25
N VAL A 14 -1.75 8.51 -23.51
CA VAL A 14 -1.05 7.48 -24.28
C VAL A 14 -0.91 7.91 -25.74
N GLU A 15 -2.01 8.35 -26.37
CA GLU A 15 -2.01 8.76 -27.78
C GLU A 15 -1.03 9.91 -28.09
N ARG A 16 -0.89 10.86 -27.17
CA ARG A 16 0.03 12.01 -27.34
C ARG A 16 1.49 11.70 -26.98
N THR A 17 1.78 10.53 -26.40
CA THR A 17 3.12 10.19 -25.90
C THR A 17 3.69 9.00 -26.68
N PRO A 18 4.60 9.20 -27.64
CA PRO A 18 5.06 8.13 -28.55
C PRO A 18 5.71 6.91 -27.86
N ARG A 19 6.14 7.07 -26.60
CA ARG A 19 6.75 6.00 -25.81
C ARG A 19 5.74 5.19 -25.00
N TYR A 20 4.48 5.63 -24.92
CA TYR A 20 3.44 4.95 -24.17
C TYR A 20 2.58 4.10 -25.10
N ARG A 21 2.03 3.02 -24.57
CA ARG A 21 1.14 2.11 -25.29
C ARG A 21 0.19 1.47 -24.28
N ILE A 22 -1.07 1.31 -24.68
CA ILE A 22 -2.02 0.41 -24.02
C ILE A 22 -1.80 -0.97 -24.64
N SER A 23 -1.56 -1.98 -23.82
CA SER A 23 -1.36 -3.37 -24.25
C SER A 23 -2.26 -4.29 -23.46
N GLU A 24 -2.63 -5.41 -24.05
CA GLU A 24 -3.20 -6.53 -23.31
C GLU A 24 -2.06 -7.38 -22.72
N THR A 25 -2.35 -8.15 -21.66
CA THR A 25 -1.37 -9.02 -20.98
C THR A 25 -0.59 -9.92 -21.94
N ALA A 26 -1.24 -10.40 -23.02
CA ALA A 26 -0.64 -11.26 -24.04
C ALA A 26 0.44 -10.58 -24.90
N ASP A 27 0.55 -9.26 -24.88
CA ASP A 27 1.54 -8.53 -25.68
C ASP A 27 2.94 -8.53 -25.06
N TYR A 28 3.10 -9.04 -23.83
CA TYR A 28 4.34 -9.01 -23.05
C TYR A 28 5.60 -9.47 -23.81
N VAL A 29 5.48 -10.50 -24.66
CA VAL A 29 6.59 -10.99 -25.50
C VAL A 29 7.10 -9.91 -26.47
N GLN A 30 6.23 -9.01 -26.94
CA GLN A 30 6.60 -7.91 -27.84
C GLN A 30 7.40 -6.79 -27.16
N TRP A 31 7.44 -6.75 -25.82
CA TRP A 31 8.16 -5.74 -25.03
C TRP A 31 9.63 -6.10 -24.78
N GLY A 32 10.16 -7.08 -25.50
CA GLY A 32 11.45 -7.68 -25.16
C GLY A 32 11.34 -8.56 -23.92
N GLY A 33 10.17 -9.15 -23.68
CA GLY A 33 9.88 -9.91 -22.46
C GLY A 33 10.74 -11.17 -22.24
N THR A 34 11.55 -11.53 -23.24
CA THR A 34 12.56 -12.60 -23.21
C THR A 34 14.01 -12.07 -23.14
N ASP A 35 14.23 -10.76 -23.28
CA ASP A 35 15.54 -10.12 -23.20
C ASP A 35 15.88 -9.79 -21.75
N LYS A 36 16.87 -10.49 -21.20
CA LYS A 36 17.34 -10.28 -19.82
C LYS A 36 18.01 -8.93 -19.58
N ASN A 37 18.25 -8.15 -20.64
CA ASN A 37 18.72 -6.77 -20.52
C ASN A 37 17.59 -5.76 -20.32
N VAL A 38 16.33 -6.21 -20.39
CA VAL A 38 15.15 -5.37 -20.12
C VAL A 38 14.76 -5.53 -18.67
N MET A 39 14.54 -4.40 -18.00
CA MET A 39 14.04 -4.33 -16.64
C MET A 39 12.60 -3.81 -16.66
N LEU A 40 11.75 -4.44 -15.88
CA LEU A 40 10.34 -4.12 -15.78
C LEU A 40 10.06 -3.58 -14.38
N ILE A 41 9.20 -2.58 -14.33
CA ILE A 41 8.70 -1.99 -13.08
C ILE A 41 7.18 -2.08 -13.15
N LYS A 42 6.58 -2.79 -12.18
CA LYS A 42 5.13 -2.86 -12.00
C LYS A 42 4.75 -1.91 -10.87
N ILE A 43 3.75 -1.08 -11.13
CA ILE A 43 3.13 -0.15 -10.18
C ILE A 43 1.63 -0.31 -10.34
N ASP A 44 0.93 -0.65 -9.27
CA ASP A 44 -0.51 -0.86 -9.32
C ASP A 44 -1.29 0.47 -9.35
N GLY A 45 -2.50 0.40 -9.90
CA GLY A 45 -3.33 1.57 -10.17
C GLY A 45 -3.82 2.31 -8.92
N ASP A 46 -3.74 1.69 -7.76
CA ASP A 46 -4.14 2.22 -6.45
C ASP A 46 -2.94 2.46 -5.51
N ILE A 47 -1.73 2.59 -6.07
CA ILE A 47 -0.63 3.28 -5.41
C ILE A 47 -0.95 4.78 -5.37
N ILE A 48 -1.19 5.30 -4.16
CA ILE A 48 -1.67 6.67 -3.91
C ILE A 48 -0.58 7.63 -3.43
N PHE A 49 0.61 7.10 -3.12
CA PHE A 49 1.79 7.88 -2.77
C PHE A 49 3.07 7.15 -3.18
N LEU A 50 4.07 7.93 -3.60
CA LEU A 50 5.39 7.45 -3.99
C LEU A 50 6.45 8.48 -3.62
N GLU A 51 7.46 8.10 -2.83
CA GLU A 51 8.65 8.94 -2.65
C GLU A 51 9.50 8.98 -3.94
N ASP A 52 10.05 10.14 -4.27
CA ASP A 52 10.78 10.41 -5.53
C ASP A 52 11.88 9.38 -5.82
N HIS A 53 12.58 8.90 -4.80
CA HIS A 53 13.70 7.97 -4.96
C HIS A 53 13.30 6.48 -4.94
N THR A 54 12.01 6.15 -4.83
CA THR A 54 11.57 4.75 -4.69
C THR A 54 11.87 3.92 -5.94
N ILE A 55 11.54 4.42 -7.13
CA ILE A 55 11.87 3.75 -8.41
C ILE A 55 13.38 3.53 -8.57
N PRO A 56 14.26 4.57 -8.50
CA PRO A 56 15.68 4.34 -8.67
C PRO A 56 16.28 3.44 -7.58
N THR A 57 15.67 3.41 -6.38
CA THR A 57 16.10 2.52 -5.29
C THR A 57 15.88 1.05 -5.64
N ILE A 58 14.65 0.66 -6.00
CA ILE A 58 14.36 -0.75 -6.32
C ILE A 58 15.10 -1.21 -7.58
N VAL A 59 15.30 -0.31 -8.55
CA VAL A 59 16.11 -0.57 -9.75
C VAL A 59 17.57 -0.79 -9.37
N LYS A 60 18.16 0.07 -8.53
CA LYS A 60 19.55 -0.09 -8.09
C LYS A 60 19.75 -1.39 -7.34
N THR A 61 18.83 -1.73 -6.44
CA THR A 61 18.87 -2.99 -5.70
C THR A 61 18.71 -4.18 -6.62
N LYS A 62 17.84 -4.12 -7.64
CA LYS A 62 17.74 -5.20 -8.63
C LYS A 62 19.05 -5.37 -9.43
N LEU A 63 19.70 -4.27 -9.82
CA LEU A 63 21.00 -4.31 -10.53
C LEU A 63 22.14 -4.85 -9.66
N ASP A 64 22.14 -4.53 -8.36
CA ASP A 64 23.15 -5.02 -7.41
C ASP A 64 22.94 -6.48 -7.01
N HIS A 65 21.70 -6.98 -7.18
CA HIS A 65 21.28 -8.34 -6.87
C HIS A 65 20.69 -9.01 -8.11
N PRO A 66 21.46 -9.25 -9.19
CA PRO A 66 20.93 -9.81 -10.44
C PRO A 66 20.33 -11.22 -10.25
N GLY A 67 20.74 -11.94 -9.21
CA GLY A 67 20.19 -13.25 -8.85
C GLY A 67 18.81 -13.22 -8.18
N SER A 68 18.32 -12.05 -7.72
CA SER A 68 17.00 -11.95 -7.07
C SER A 68 15.88 -12.21 -8.08
N LEU A 69 14.77 -12.78 -7.61
CA LEU A 69 13.60 -13.00 -8.47
C LEU A 69 12.89 -11.66 -8.75
N ILE A 70 12.56 -10.96 -7.67
CA ILE A 70 11.93 -9.64 -7.67
C ILE A 70 12.54 -8.77 -6.57
N VAL A 71 12.45 -7.46 -6.76
CA VAL A 71 12.69 -6.45 -5.72
C VAL A 71 11.41 -5.64 -5.55
N SER A 72 10.77 -5.76 -4.39
CA SER A 72 9.61 -4.95 -4.00
C SER A 72 10.04 -3.69 -3.26
N ALA A 73 9.27 -2.61 -3.39
CA ALA A 73 9.45 -1.42 -2.56
C ALA A 73 8.92 -1.65 -1.14
N ASN A 74 9.22 -0.74 -0.21
CA ASN A 74 8.49 -0.66 1.05
C ASN A 74 7.12 -0.02 0.79
N VAL A 75 6.07 -0.83 0.79
CA VAL A 75 4.72 -0.36 0.52
C VAL A 75 3.90 -0.44 1.80
N ILE A 76 3.33 0.70 2.18
CA ILE A 76 2.40 0.80 3.30
C ILE A 76 1.09 0.16 2.91
N ASN A 77 0.44 -0.50 3.88
CA ASN A 77 -0.82 -1.20 3.70
C ASN A 77 -0.71 -2.36 2.69
N GLN A 78 0.28 -3.25 2.89
CA GLN A 78 0.48 -4.40 2.04
C GLN A 78 1.19 -5.58 2.72
N ALA A 79 0.56 -6.76 2.72
CA ALA A 79 1.15 -8.06 3.03
C ALA A 79 2.08 -8.08 4.26
N ALA A 80 3.30 -8.63 4.17
CA ALA A 80 4.29 -8.66 5.25
C ALA A 80 4.54 -7.30 5.93
N LEU A 81 4.38 -6.21 5.18
CA LEU A 81 4.63 -4.86 5.65
C LEU A 81 3.47 -4.30 6.48
N GLN A 82 2.27 -4.90 6.43
CA GLN A 82 1.18 -4.55 7.37
C GLN A 82 1.60 -4.84 8.81
N ILE A 83 2.24 -5.99 9.06
CA ILE A 83 2.76 -6.31 10.39
C ILE A 83 3.89 -5.34 10.74
N LEU A 84 4.84 -5.12 9.82
CA LEU A 84 5.99 -4.24 10.07
C LEU A 84 5.55 -2.79 10.42
N HIS A 85 4.61 -2.23 9.68
CA HIS A 85 4.12 -0.86 9.89
C HIS A 85 3.13 -0.73 11.05
N SER A 86 2.75 -1.85 11.68
CA SER A 86 1.89 -1.86 12.86
C SER A 86 2.67 -1.82 14.18
N HIS A 87 4.01 -1.71 14.15
CA HIS A 87 4.83 -1.65 15.34
C HIS A 87 4.79 -0.28 16.06
N PRO A 88 5.06 -0.26 17.38
CA PRO A 88 5.14 0.98 18.15
C PRO A 88 6.13 1.99 17.55
N GLY A 89 5.71 3.25 17.46
CA GLY A 89 6.51 4.34 16.89
C GLY A 89 6.33 4.56 15.39
N ILE A 90 5.68 3.61 14.68
CA ILE A 90 5.16 3.80 13.33
C ILE A 90 3.64 3.94 13.40
N ALA A 91 2.96 2.95 13.98
CA ALA A 91 1.52 2.98 14.19
C ALA A 91 1.18 4.00 15.28
N LEU A 92 0.43 5.02 14.90
CA LEU A 92 -0.06 6.06 15.80
C LEU A 92 -1.51 5.77 16.21
N PRO A 93 -1.91 6.19 17.41
CA PRO A 93 -3.23 5.89 17.94
C PRO A 93 -4.30 6.75 17.25
N TYR A 94 -5.12 6.10 16.41
CA TYR A 94 -6.25 6.73 15.74
C TYR A 94 -7.51 5.86 15.88
N LEU A 95 -8.68 6.51 15.95
CA LEU A 95 -9.99 5.87 15.97
C LEU A 95 -10.95 6.61 15.03
N PRO A 96 -11.97 5.94 14.46
CA PRO A 96 -12.92 6.59 13.57
C PRO A 96 -13.78 7.62 14.33
N GLU A 97 -14.06 8.75 13.69
CA GLU A 97 -14.99 9.76 14.19
C GLU A 97 -16.41 9.16 14.20
N VAL A 98 -16.91 8.84 15.39
CA VAL A 98 -18.24 8.25 15.58
C VAL A 98 -19.37 9.29 15.62
N PHE A 99 -19.03 10.55 15.88
CA PHE A 99 -19.96 11.68 15.90
C PHE A 99 -19.50 12.74 14.89
N PRO A 100 -20.00 12.71 13.64
CA PRO A 100 -19.51 13.60 12.60
C PRO A 100 -19.84 15.07 12.91
N SER A 101 -18.84 15.93 12.82
CA SER A 101 -18.99 17.39 12.86
C SER A 101 -19.33 17.98 11.49
N SER A 102 -20.07 19.12 11.47
CA SER A 102 -20.46 19.79 10.22
C SER A 102 -19.31 20.53 9.51
N ASP A 103 -18.22 20.84 10.23
CA ASP A 103 -17.06 21.58 9.73
C ASP A 103 -15.92 20.61 9.36
N GLN A 104 -16.13 19.82 8.30
CA GLN A 104 -15.07 19.00 7.74
C GLN A 104 -14.25 19.81 6.73
N THR A 105 -13.07 20.25 7.14
CA THR A 105 -12.08 20.86 6.23
C THR A 105 -11.42 19.79 5.37
N GLN A 106 -11.37 20.01 4.06
CA GLN A 106 -10.66 19.15 3.10
C GLN A 106 -9.14 19.47 3.09
N ASP A 107 -8.49 19.35 4.25
CA ASP A 107 -7.03 19.40 4.35
C ASP A 107 -6.50 17.96 4.45
N TRP A 108 -5.32 17.71 3.88
CA TRP A 108 -4.65 16.42 4.00
C TRP A 108 -4.00 16.26 5.37
N ARG A 109 -3.58 17.38 5.97
CA ARG A 109 -2.93 17.44 7.28
C ARG A 109 -3.81 16.83 8.36
N VAL A 110 -3.19 16.02 9.21
CA VAL A 110 -3.85 15.31 10.31
C VAL A 110 -3.48 15.90 11.66
N ALA A 111 -2.40 16.70 11.76
CA ALA A 111 -1.99 17.33 13.02
C ALA A 111 -3.02 18.34 13.57
N ASN A 112 -3.85 18.93 12.70
CA ASN A 112 -4.90 19.86 13.09
C ASN A 112 -6.23 19.18 13.46
N LEU A 113 -6.30 17.84 13.43
CA LEU A 113 -7.51 17.13 13.81
C LEU A 113 -7.78 17.26 15.31
N PRO A 114 -9.06 17.40 15.70
CA PRO A 114 -9.41 17.37 17.11
C PRO A 114 -9.09 15.98 17.69
N PRO A 115 -8.79 15.90 19.00
CA PRO A 115 -8.65 14.60 19.66
C PRO A 115 -9.93 13.78 19.52
N TRP A 116 -9.79 12.46 19.52
CA TRP A 116 -10.91 11.55 19.42
C TRP A 116 -11.83 11.68 20.64
N GLU A 117 -13.13 11.82 20.39
CA GLU A 117 -14.18 11.83 21.40
C GLU A 117 -15.18 10.71 21.13
N GLY A 118 -15.49 9.95 22.18
CA GLY A 118 -16.47 8.87 22.11
C GLY A 118 -16.57 8.09 23.42
N PRO A 119 -17.33 6.97 23.44
CA PRO A 119 -17.50 6.17 24.64
C PRO A 119 -16.16 5.68 25.20
N ALA A 120 -16.01 5.68 26.53
CA ALA A 120 -14.78 5.26 27.19
C ALA A 120 -14.45 3.78 26.97
N ASP A 121 -15.47 2.97 26.66
CA ASP A 121 -15.38 1.54 26.36
C ASP A 121 -15.44 1.22 24.86
N PHE A 122 -15.39 2.24 23.99
CA PHE A 122 -15.40 2.03 22.54
C PHE A 122 -14.20 1.19 22.11
N LYS A 123 -14.48 0.13 21.34
CA LYS A 123 -13.54 -0.78 20.72
C LYS A 123 -14.05 -1.18 19.34
N ILE A 124 -13.11 -1.47 18.45
CA ILE A 124 -13.40 -2.04 17.14
C ILE A 124 -13.24 -3.56 17.22
N TYR A 125 -14.29 -4.26 16.78
CA TYR A 125 -14.35 -5.72 16.71
C TYR A 125 -14.53 -6.17 15.26
N LYS A 126 -14.33 -7.46 15.02
CA LYS A 126 -14.58 -8.10 13.70
C LYS A 126 -15.95 -7.72 13.15
N GLY A 127 -15.98 -7.26 11.90
CA GLY A 127 -17.21 -6.85 11.21
C GLY A 127 -17.71 -5.45 11.59
N TYR A 128 -16.87 -4.62 12.21
CA TYR A 128 -17.20 -3.22 12.47
C TYR A 128 -17.56 -2.49 11.16
N SER A 129 -18.75 -1.90 11.13
CA SER A 129 -19.25 -1.14 9.99
C SER A 129 -18.82 0.33 10.10
N PRO A 130 -18.50 1.00 8.98
CA PRO A 130 -18.19 2.42 8.98
C PRO A 130 -19.28 3.26 9.66
N PRO A 131 -18.92 4.24 10.52
CA PRO A 131 -19.90 5.05 11.23
C PRO A 131 -20.68 5.99 10.31
N SER A 132 -20.04 6.51 9.25
CA SER A 132 -20.68 7.33 8.22
C SER A 132 -19.81 7.38 6.95
N LYS A 133 -20.34 7.95 5.86
CA LYS A 133 -19.57 8.18 4.64
C LYS A 133 -18.62 9.36 4.80
N SER A 134 -17.43 9.26 4.23
CA SER A 134 -16.37 10.26 4.30
C SER A 134 -16.01 10.65 5.75
N HIS A 135 -16.04 9.69 6.68
CA HIS A 135 -15.67 9.96 8.07
C HIS A 135 -14.16 10.07 8.24
N ARG A 136 -13.74 10.89 9.21
CA ARG A 136 -12.33 11.06 9.58
C ARG A 136 -11.92 10.00 10.59
N TRP A 137 -10.62 9.84 10.76
CA TRP A 137 -10.03 9.17 11.91
C TRP A 137 -9.32 10.22 12.76
N LEU A 138 -9.60 10.22 14.05
CA LEU A 138 -9.12 11.25 14.96
C LEU A 138 -8.01 10.69 15.86
N PRO A 139 -7.00 11.51 16.19
CA PRO A 139 -5.91 11.10 17.06
C PRO A 139 -6.44 10.81 18.46
N LEU A 140 -6.04 9.66 19.01
CA LEU A 140 -6.34 9.23 20.37
C LEU A 140 -5.11 9.48 21.24
N ALA A 141 -5.29 9.81 22.53
CA ALA A 141 -4.17 9.94 23.44
C ALA A 141 -3.39 8.61 23.56
N GLU A 142 -2.06 8.66 23.54
CA GLU A 142 -1.16 7.49 23.58
C GLU A 142 -1.47 6.51 24.72
N GLU A 143 -1.90 7.03 25.88
CA GLU A 143 -2.30 6.23 27.04
C GLU A 143 -3.49 5.29 26.77
N ASN A 144 -4.27 5.55 25.72
CA ASN A 144 -5.42 4.75 25.29
C ASN A 144 -5.14 3.97 24.00
N GLY A 145 -3.87 3.86 23.58
CA GLY A 145 -3.50 3.22 22.31
C GLY A 145 -3.86 1.73 22.21
N ASP A 146 -4.09 1.06 23.35
CA ASP A 146 -4.53 -0.33 23.46
C ASP A 146 -5.92 -0.59 22.87
N ARG A 147 -6.70 0.48 22.64
CA ARG A 147 -8.06 0.42 22.09
C ARG A 147 -8.11 0.53 20.56
N THR A 148 -6.97 0.79 19.92
CA THR A 148 -6.90 1.02 18.48
C THR A 148 -7.05 -0.30 17.70
N PRO A 149 -7.54 -0.28 16.45
CA PRO A 149 -7.65 -1.47 15.60
C PRO A 149 -6.37 -2.28 15.48
N ILE A 150 -5.22 -1.61 15.33
CA ILE A 150 -3.92 -2.28 15.27
C ILE A 150 -3.63 -3.01 16.59
N ALA A 151 -3.83 -2.35 17.73
CA ALA A 151 -3.60 -2.96 19.03
C ALA A 151 -4.56 -4.13 19.28
N THR A 152 -5.86 -3.96 19.01
CA THR A 152 -6.84 -5.02 19.19
C THR A 152 -6.66 -6.16 18.20
N SER A 153 -6.18 -5.89 16.98
CA SER A 153 -5.83 -6.94 16.00
C SER A 153 -4.72 -7.88 16.49
N MET A 154 -3.75 -7.34 17.24
CA MET A 154 -2.63 -8.12 17.75
C MET A 154 -2.93 -8.83 19.08
N TYR A 155 -3.80 -8.25 19.92
CA TYR A 155 -3.91 -8.63 21.33
C TYR A 155 -5.33 -8.97 21.81
N ASP A 156 -6.37 -8.84 20.97
CA ASP A 156 -7.76 -9.17 21.30
C ASP A 156 -8.32 -10.20 20.32
N ASP A 157 -8.74 -11.37 20.81
CA ASP A 157 -9.29 -12.45 19.98
C ASP A 157 -10.54 -12.02 19.16
N ASN A 158 -11.25 -10.99 19.63
CA ASN A 158 -12.41 -10.41 18.96
C ASN A 158 -12.07 -9.17 18.12
N GLY A 159 -10.82 -8.71 18.16
CA GLY A 159 -10.31 -7.59 17.37
C GLY A 159 -10.30 -7.88 15.86
N PRO A 160 -10.17 -6.84 15.02
CA PRO A 160 -10.16 -6.99 13.56
C PRO A 160 -8.94 -7.81 13.08
N GLY A 161 -9.03 -8.36 11.87
CA GLY A 161 -7.85 -8.93 11.20
C GLY A 161 -6.84 -7.84 10.82
N LEU A 162 -5.59 -8.21 10.58
CA LEU A 162 -4.58 -7.25 10.10
C LEU A 162 -4.88 -6.71 8.69
N ASP A 163 -5.68 -7.47 7.94
CA ASP A 163 -6.21 -7.16 6.62
C ASP A 163 -7.55 -6.38 6.66
N ASP A 164 -8.06 -6.08 7.86
CA ASP A 164 -9.30 -5.34 8.04
C ASP A 164 -9.12 -3.86 7.69
N TRP A 165 -10.12 -3.28 7.05
CA TRP A 165 -10.12 -1.88 6.62
C TRP A 165 -9.83 -0.89 7.77
N THR A 166 -10.20 -1.24 9.01
CA THR A 166 -9.94 -0.40 10.20
C THR A 166 -8.46 -0.33 10.54
N VAL A 167 -7.73 -1.44 10.37
CA VAL A 167 -6.26 -1.49 10.51
C VAL A 167 -5.61 -0.68 9.41
N HIS A 168 -6.06 -0.85 8.17
CA HIS A 168 -5.54 -0.10 7.02
C HIS A 168 -5.76 1.41 7.17
N ALA A 169 -6.94 1.82 7.65
CA ALA A 169 -7.25 3.22 7.88
C ALA A 169 -6.32 3.83 8.94
N GLN A 170 -6.09 3.13 10.05
CA GLN A 170 -5.13 3.56 11.06
C GLN A 170 -3.70 3.68 10.50
N GLN A 171 -3.26 2.74 9.64
CA GLN A 171 -1.95 2.81 9.00
C GLN A 171 -1.81 4.03 8.08
N HIS A 172 -2.82 4.32 7.26
CA HIS A 172 -2.80 5.51 6.40
C HIS A 172 -2.77 6.81 7.19
N TYR A 173 -3.55 6.92 8.26
CA TYR A 173 -3.53 8.10 9.13
C TYR A 173 -2.19 8.28 9.84
N SER A 174 -1.61 7.19 10.34
CA SER A 174 -0.25 7.19 10.91
C SER A 174 0.77 7.68 9.88
N PHE A 175 0.68 7.18 8.65
CA PHE A 175 1.56 7.61 7.56
C PHE A 175 1.39 9.09 7.21
N LEU A 176 0.15 9.58 7.07
CA LEU A 176 -0.11 11.00 6.78
C LEU A 176 0.45 11.91 7.86
N GLN A 177 0.40 11.50 9.13
CA GLN A 177 1.00 12.26 10.23
C GLN A 177 2.53 12.30 10.14
N HIS A 178 3.17 11.17 9.84
CA HIS A 178 4.63 11.13 9.67
C HIS A 178 5.08 11.88 8.41
N LEU A 179 4.28 11.83 7.34
CA LEU A 179 4.49 12.62 6.13
C LEU A 179 4.43 14.12 6.44
N GLU A 180 3.41 14.56 7.17
CA GLU A 180 3.27 15.95 7.63
C GLU A 180 4.43 16.39 8.53
N SER A 181 4.90 15.50 9.41
CA SER A 181 5.96 15.81 10.37
C SER A 181 7.38 15.71 9.78
N GLY A 182 7.54 15.22 8.54
CA GLY A 182 8.85 14.96 7.93
C GLY A 182 9.57 13.73 8.51
N ASP A 183 8.83 12.82 9.15
CA ASP A 183 9.34 11.70 9.95
C ASP A 183 9.30 10.36 9.20
N LEU A 184 9.24 10.38 7.86
CA LEU A 184 9.20 9.17 7.01
C LEU A 184 10.42 8.25 7.19
N TYR A 185 11.51 8.73 7.78
CA TYR A 185 12.67 7.90 8.14
C TYR A 185 12.28 6.72 9.05
N ARG A 186 11.19 6.81 9.81
CA ARG A 186 10.67 5.76 10.69
C ARG A 186 10.22 4.51 9.94
N TYR A 187 9.81 4.66 8.69
CA TYR A 187 9.43 3.54 7.82
C TYR A 187 10.64 2.86 7.18
N LYS A 188 11.83 3.45 7.26
CA LYS A 188 12.97 2.99 6.47
C LYS A 188 13.70 1.86 7.17
N PHE A 189 14.04 0.85 6.38
CA PHE A 189 14.95 -0.23 6.75
C PHE A 189 15.87 -0.53 5.56
N PRO A 190 16.98 -1.29 5.72
CA PRO A 190 17.90 -1.54 4.62
C PRO A 190 17.26 -2.44 3.54
N MET A 191 17.29 -3.75 3.73
CA MET A 191 16.70 -4.73 2.84
C MET A 191 16.18 -5.89 3.67
N TRP A 192 15.05 -6.46 3.28
CA TRP A 192 14.52 -7.69 3.82
C TRP A 192 14.57 -8.77 2.74
N VAL A 193 15.49 -9.71 2.91
CA VAL A 193 15.70 -10.82 1.98
C VAL A 193 14.93 -12.03 2.46
N ASN A 194 14.15 -12.64 1.56
CA ASN A 194 13.32 -13.82 1.80
C ASN A 194 12.43 -13.70 3.04
N PRO A 195 11.51 -12.71 3.08
CA PRO A 195 10.53 -12.63 4.14
C PRO A 195 9.72 -13.93 4.22
N THR A 196 9.42 -14.34 5.45
CA THR A 196 8.61 -15.54 5.73
C THR A 196 7.15 -15.32 5.34
N GLU A 197 6.69 -14.08 5.50
CA GLU A 197 5.38 -13.61 5.08
C GLU A 197 5.37 -13.28 3.58
N SER A 198 4.18 -13.19 2.98
CA SER A 198 4.04 -12.86 1.57
C SER A 198 4.56 -11.45 1.25
N VAL A 199 5.21 -11.31 0.10
CA VAL A 199 5.57 -10.01 -0.47
C VAL A 199 4.46 -9.61 -1.42
N GLY A 200 3.89 -8.43 -1.22
CA GLY A 200 2.84 -7.98 -2.11
C GLY A 200 3.41 -7.49 -3.45
N LEU A 201 2.57 -7.58 -4.49
CA LEU A 201 2.96 -7.39 -5.88
C LEU A 201 2.64 -5.99 -6.44
N ASN A 202 2.19 -5.07 -5.57
CA ASN A 202 1.70 -3.74 -5.97
C ASN A 202 2.80 -2.75 -6.41
N PHE A 203 4.05 -2.94 -5.99
CA PHE A 203 5.19 -2.13 -6.46
C PHE A 203 6.48 -2.94 -6.50
N LEU A 204 6.88 -3.41 -7.69
CA LEU A 204 8.05 -4.28 -7.84
C LEU A 204 8.88 -3.99 -9.08
N CYS A 205 10.11 -4.50 -9.04
CA CYS A 205 11.09 -4.48 -10.10
C CYS A 205 11.59 -5.89 -10.39
N LEU A 206 11.68 -6.25 -11.67
CA LEU A 206 12.12 -7.56 -12.13
C LEU A 206 12.86 -7.47 -13.46
N GLU A 207 13.65 -8.50 -13.77
CA GLU A 207 14.22 -8.67 -15.11
C GLU A 207 13.19 -9.33 -16.02
N ALA A 208 13.09 -8.85 -17.26
CA ALA A 208 12.44 -9.60 -18.32
C ALA A 208 13.24 -10.90 -18.59
N GLY A 209 12.60 -11.95 -19.09
CA GLY A 209 13.29 -13.19 -19.46
C GLY A 209 12.71 -14.48 -18.90
N ASP A 210 11.84 -14.43 -17.89
CA ASP A 210 11.13 -15.62 -17.41
C ASP A 210 9.61 -15.47 -17.60
N PRO A 211 9.07 -15.90 -18.75
CA PRO A 211 7.66 -15.77 -19.08
C PRO A 211 6.75 -16.35 -18.00
N ARG A 212 7.15 -17.45 -17.32
CA ARG A 212 6.31 -18.10 -16.31
C ARG A 212 6.11 -17.26 -15.05
N VAL A 213 7.14 -16.50 -14.65
CA VAL A 213 7.07 -15.58 -13.50
C VAL A 213 6.20 -14.39 -13.87
N ILE A 214 6.30 -13.96 -15.11
CA ILE A 214 5.69 -12.72 -15.57
C ILE A 214 4.23 -12.92 -15.90
N ASP A 215 3.89 -14.02 -16.58
CA ASP A 215 2.50 -14.45 -16.73
C ASP A 215 1.86 -14.63 -15.34
N SER A 216 2.57 -15.22 -14.37
CA SER A 216 2.02 -15.34 -13.00
C SER A 216 1.84 -13.99 -12.27
N ILE A 217 2.71 -13.01 -12.49
CA ILE A 217 2.64 -11.68 -11.86
C ILE A 217 1.67 -10.74 -12.58
N ILE A 218 1.47 -10.91 -13.88
CA ILE A 218 0.57 -10.08 -14.71
C ILE A 218 -0.83 -10.69 -14.80
N GLU A 219 -0.99 -12.01 -14.82
CA GLU A 219 -2.29 -12.69 -14.95
C GLU A 219 -3.00 -12.96 -13.61
N GLN A 220 -2.32 -12.91 -12.45
CA GLN A 220 -2.96 -13.20 -11.15
C GLN A 220 -3.24 -11.97 -10.28
N ASP A 221 -4.52 -11.87 -9.94
CA ASP A 221 -5.15 -11.11 -8.85
C ASP A 221 -5.12 -11.91 -7.51
N VAL A 222 -4.22 -12.91 -7.40
CA VAL A 222 -4.18 -13.86 -6.27
C VAL A 222 -2.75 -13.97 -5.73
N ASP A 223 -2.33 -12.90 -5.07
CA ASP A 223 -0.97 -12.58 -4.60
C ASP A 223 -0.18 -13.71 -3.89
N GLN A 224 -0.84 -14.71 -3.32
CA GLN A 224 -0.16 -15.69 -2.45
C GLN A 224 0.16 -17.03 -3.12
N LEU A 225 -0.71 -17.53 -4.00
CA LEU A 225 -0.56 -18.88 -4.56
C LEU A 225 0.41 -18.90 -5.75
N ALA A 226 0.38 -17.86 -6.59
CA ALA A 226 1.29 -17.68 -7.72
C ALA A 226 2.76 -17.62 -7.27
N MET A 227 3.05 -16.91 -6.18
CA MET A 227 4.43 -16.75 -5.71
C MET A 227 4.99 -18.01 -5.07
N LYS A 228 4.22 -18.72 -4.24
CA LYS A 228 4.65 -20.03 -3.73
C LYS A 228 4.84 -21.05 -4.86
N ALA A 229 3.92 -21.10 -5.82
CA ALA A 229 4.05 -21.97 -6.98
C ALA A 229 5.26 -21.59 -7.86
N ALA A 230 5.53 -20.31 -8.07
CA ALA A 230 6.70 -19.85 -8.83
C ALA A 230 8.02 -20.20 -8.13
N GLN A 231 8.09 -20.04 -6.80
CA GLN A 231 9.24 -20.44 -5.98
C GLN A 231 9.47 -21.96 -6.01
N GLU A 232 8.41 -22.76 -5.94
CA GLU A 232 8.48 -24.23 -5.99
C GLU A 232 8.86 -24.76 -7.38
N VAL A 233 8.31 -24.19 -8.46
CA VAL A 233 8.55 -24.64 -9.85
C VAL A 233 9.98 -24.39 -10.32
N GLN A 234 10.64 -23.33 -9.83
CA GLN A 234 12.00 -22.99 -10.27
C GLN A 234 13.12 -23.71 -9.51
N GLY A 235 12.80 -24.48 -8.45
CA GLY A 235 13.76 -25.28 -7.69
C GLY A 235 14.94 -24.48 -7.14
N SER A 236 14.80 -23.15 -7.04
CA SER A 236 15.89 -22.22 -6.81
C SER A 236 15.55 -21.30 -5.65
N SER A 237 16.44 -21.25 -4.67
CA SER A 237 16.58 -20.21 -3.64
C SER A 237 16.88 -18.84 -4.28
N ARG A 238 16.04 -18.34 -5.20
CA ARG A 238 16.21 -16.98 -5.73
C ARG A 238 15.47 -16.01 -4.82
N ASP A 239 16.26 -15.06 -4.34
CA ASP A 239 15.90 -14.18 -3.25
C ASP A 239 14.78 -13.23 -3.66
N VAL A 240 13.69 -13.22 -2.90
CA VAL A 240 12.71 -12.14 -2.93
C VAL A 240 13.24 -11.05 -1.99
N ILE A 241 13.37 -9.83 -2.49
CA ILE A 241 13.93 -8.72 -1.70
C ILE A 241 12.85 -7.65 -1.55
N ILE A 242 12.65 -7.16 -0.32
CA ILE A 242 11.99 -5.88 -0.08
C ILE A 242 13.07 -4.85 0.20
N ASP A 243 13.13 -3.78 -0.59
CA ASP A 243 14.01 -2.65 -0.32
C ASP A 243 13.29 -1.63 0.56
N GLY A 244 13.77 -1.46 1.79
CA GLY A 244 13.14 -0.62 2.80
C GLY A 244 13.39 0.89 2.63
N LYS A 245 14.27 1.30 1.71
CA LYS A 245 14.64 2.72 1.52
C LYS A 245 13.63 3.45 0.65
N GLY A 246 13.08 2.77 -0.36
CA GLY A 246 12.03 3.31 -1.24
C GLY A 246 10.66 3.06 -0.63
N LEU A 247 9.84 4.10 -0.47
CA LEU A 247 8.52 4.03 0.14
C LEU A 247 7.40 4.36 -0.86
N ALA A 248 6.30 3.63 -0.74
CA ALA A 248 5.04 3.90 -1.40
C ALA A 248 3.87 3.64 -0.44
N ALA A 249 2.68 4.14 -0.76
CA ALA A 249 1.46 3.76 -0.05
C ALA A 249 0.43 3.19 -1.03
N HIS A 250 -0.15 2.06 -0.67
CA HIS A 250 -1.16 1.35 -1.43
C HIS A 250 -2.53 1.52 -0.76
N TYR A 251 -3.56 1.91 -1.52
CA TYR A 251 -4.90 2.12 -0.96
C TYR A 251 -5.60 0.79 -0.61
N SER A 252 -5.39 -0.24 -1.43
CA SER A 252 -6.04 -1.56 -1.32
C SER A 252 -7.55 -1.49 -1.52
N ALA A 253 -7.97 -1.16 -2.74
CA ALA A 253 -9.40 -1.08 -3.10
C ALA A 253 -10.18 -2.39 -2.88
N ASP A 254 -9.48 -3.54 -2.91
CA ASP A 254 -10.07 -4.88 -2.79
C ASP A 254 -10.07 -5.44 -1.36
N ALA A 255 -9.45 -4.73 -0.40
CA ALA A 255 -9.50 -5.13 1.02
C ALA A 255 -10.88 -4.83 1.59
N SER A 256 -11.79 -5.79 1.45
CA SER A 256 -13.15 -5.82 1.98
C SER A 256 -14.00 -4.61 1.57
N LEU A 257 -14.86 -4.86 0.58
CA LEU A 257 -16.01 -4.04 0.22
C LEU A 257 -16.60 -3.32 1.46
N ASP A 258 -16.55 -1.99 1.42
CA ASP A 258 -17.34 -1.00 2.18
C ASP A 258 -16.61 -0.18 3.27
N GLY A 259 -15.37 -0.51 3.63
CA GLY A 259 -14.66 0.13 4.75
C GLY A 259 -13.90 1.41 4.43
N LEU A 260 -12.77 1.27 3.72
CA LEU A 260 -11.82 2.36 3.45
C LEU A 260 -12.41 3.46 2.57
N ASP A 261 -13.24 3.10 1.58
CA ASP A 261 -13.95 4.02 0.70
C ASP A 261 -14.98 4.89 1.43
N SER A 262 -15.40 4.47 2.63
CA SER A 262 -16.23 5.26 3.53
C SER A 262 -15.44 6.26 4.37
N THR A 263 -14.10 6.29 4.27
CA THR A 263 -13.23 7.28 4.96
C THR A 263 -12.93 8.49 4.07
N ASP A 264 -12.32 9.53 4.63
CA ASP A 264 -11.77 10.68 3.89
C ASP A 264 -10.33 10.46 3.37
N ILE A 265 -9.74 9.27 3.53
CA ILE A 265 -8.32 9.00 3.24
C ILE A 265 -7.96 9.37 1.80
N LEU A 266 -8.73 8.90 0.82
CA LEU A 266 -8.46 9.20 -0.58
C LEU A 266 -8.59 10.72 -0.88
N CYS A 267 -9.49 11.41 -0.18
CA CYS A 267 -9.60 12.88 -0.26
C CYS A 267 -8.35 13.57 0.29
N ARG A 268 -7.76 13.06 1.37
CA ARG A 268 -6.49 13.57 1.92
C ARG A 268 -5.33 13.40 0.96
N TYR A 269 -5.15 12.22 0.37
CA TYR A 269 -4.09 12.02 -0.64
C TYR A 269 -4.28 12.93 -1.86
N ARG A 270 -5.54 13.13 -2.31
CA ARG A 270 -5.84 14.09 -3.39
C ARG A 270 -5.55 15.54 -3.01
N ALA A 271 -5.78 15.92 -1.75
CA ALA A 271 -5.45 17.26 -1.26
C ALA A 271 -3.93 17.46 -1.16
N TYR A 272 -3.19 16.46 -0.67
CA TYR A 272 -1.73 16.46 -0.66
C TYR A 272 -1.14 16.60 -2.08
N ALA A 273 -1.64 15.83 -3.05
CA ALA A 273 -1.17 15.88 -4.43
C ALA A 273 -1.41 17.24 -5.14
N LYS A 274 -2.28 18.10 -4.59
CA LYS A 274 -2.54 19.45 -5.10
C LYS A 274 -1.72 20.52 -4.40
N GLU A 275 -1.02 20.17 -3.33
CA GLU A 275 -0.14 21.10 -2.63
C GLU A 275 1.11 21.34 -3.49
N THR A 276 1.42 22.62 -3.72
CA THR A 276 2.51 23.13 -4.57
C THR A 276 3.32 24.15 -3.81
#